data_AF-A0A0R0MAN0-F1
#
_entry.id   AF-A0A0R0MAN0-F1
#
_cell.length_a   1.000
_cell.length_b   1.000
_cell.length_c   1.000
_cell.angle_alpha   90.00
_cell.angle_beta   90.00
_cell.angle_gamma   90.00
#
_symmetry.space_group_name_H-M   'P 1'
#
loop_
_entity.id
_entity.type
_entity.pdbx_description
1 polymer ?
#
loop_
_entity_poly.entity_id
_entity_poly.type
_entity_poly.pdbx_seq_one_letter_code
_entity_poly.pdbx_strand_id
1 'polypeptide(L)' 'MVLEKLKYLAQSHQRTLEEEITSILEDITENTPIITPQNRGWFPGFFEEVIGGWEGEPLVREHQAEAQERDFLL' A
#
# COMPACT_ATOMS: atom_id res chain seq x y z
N MET A 1 22.77 -10.04 11.43
CA MET A 1 22.66 -8.73 10.76
C MET A 1 22.36 -8.96 9.28
N VAL A 2 21.64 -8.06 8.59
CA VAL A 2 21.15 -8.30 7.21
C VAL A 2 22.28 -8.53 6.20
N LEU A 3 23.37 -7.77 6.30
CA LEU A 3 24.53 -7.86 5.41
C LEU A 3 25.15 -9.27 5.35
N GLU A 4 25.29 -9.94 6.50
CA GLU A 4 25.88 -11.28 6.57
C GLU A 4 24.97 -12.34 5.94
N LYS A 5 23.65 -12.16 6.01
CA LYS A 5 22.70 -13.03 5.30
C LYS A 5 22.82 -12.88 3.79
N LEU A 6 22.96 -11.64 3.30
CA LEU A 6 23.13 -11.37 1.87
C LEU A 6 24.45 -11.94 1.33
N LYS A 7 25.56 -11.79 2.08
CA LYS A 7 26.84 -12.41 1.70
C LYS A 7 26.75 -13.94 1.65
N TYR A 8 26.11 -14.55 2.64
CA TYR A 8 25.90 -16.00 2.66
C TYR A 8 25.06 -16.47 1.46
N LEU A 9 24.00 -15.73 1.13
CA LEU A 9 23.13 -16.02 0.00
C LEU A 9 23.90 -15.93 -1.34
N ALA A 10 24.67 -14.85 -1.52
CA ALA A 10 25.52 -14.67 -2.71
C ALA A 10 26.54 -15.83 -2.85
N GLN A 11 27.18 -16.24 -1.76
CA GLN A 11 28.09 -17.39 -1.75
C GLN A 11 27.37 -18.70 -2.12
N SER A 12 26.19 -18.95 -1.56
CA SER A 12 25.36 -20.12 -1.86
C SER A 12 24.98 -20.19 -3.34
N HIS A 13 24.66 -19.04 -3.94
CA HIS A 13 24.32 -18.91 -5.35
C HIS A 13 25.54 -18.77 -6.28
N GLN A 14 26.77 -18.82 -5.74
CA GLN A 14 28.02 -18.66 -6.48
C GLN A 14 28.09 -17.33 -7.27
N ARG A 15 27.54 -16.28 -6.68
CA ARG A 15 27.46 -14.92 -7.22
C ARG A 15 28.26 -13.95 -6.36
N THR A 16 28.62 -12.83 -6.95
CA THR A 16 29.06 -11.65 -6.20
C THR A 16 27.88 -11.07 -5.41
N LEU A 17 28.19 -10.26 -4.38
CA LEU A 17 27.15 -9.58 -3.60
C LEU A 17 26.30 -8.66 -4.49
N GLU A 18 26.92 -8.01 -5.47
CA GLU A 18 26.26 -7.09 -6.40
C GLU A 18 25.29 -7.85 -7.31
N GLU A 19 25.71 -8.96 -7.92
CA GLU A 19 24.85 -9.81 -8.75
C GLU A 19 23.66 -10.37 -7.97
N GLU A 20 23.88 -10.76 -6.71
CA GLU A 20 22.81 -11.27 -5.87
C GLU A 20 21.78 -10.17 -5.53
N ILE A 21 22.24 -8.97 -5.20
CA ILE A 21 21.35 -7.82 -4.95
C ILE A 21 20.56 -7.47 -6.23
N THR A 22 21.22 -7.43 -7.39
CA THR A 22 20.55 -7.16 -8.66
C THR A 22 19.49 -8.21 -8.97
N SER A 23 19.81 -9.49 -8.82
CA SER A 23 18.85 -10.58 -9.04
C SER A 23 17.64 -10.52 -8.10
N ILE A 24 17.85 -10.14 -6.83
CA ILE A 24 16.74 -9.95 -5.87
C ILE A 24 15.87 -8.76 -6.30
N LEU A 25 16.47 -7.66 -6.75
CA LEU A 25 15.72 -6.49 -7.19
C LEU A 25 14.92 -6.79 -8.46
N GLU A 26 15.51 -7.51 -9.42
CA GLU A 26 14.83 -7.97 -10.64
C GLU A 26 13.62 -8.85 -10.29
N ASP A 27 13.81 -9.85 -9.43
CA ASP A 27 12.73 -10.73 -8.96
C ASP A 27 11.60 -9.94 -8.29
N ILE A 28 11.94 -8.98 -7.42
CA ILE A 28 10.95 -8.10 -6.80
C ILE A 28 10.24 -7.26 -7.86
N THR A 29 10.94 -6.71 -8.86
CA THR A 29 10.28 -5.90 -9.89
C THR A 29 9.37 -6.71 -10.81
N GLU A 30 9.69 -7.98 -11.08
CA GLU A 30 8.89 -8.84 -11.94
C GLU A 30 7.71 -9.48 -11.20
N ASN A 31 7.92 -9.87 -9.94
CA ASN A 31 6.94 -10.63 -9.16
C ASN A 31 6.13 -9.78 -8.18
N THR A 32 6.49 -8.50 -7.96
CA THR A 32 5.63 -7.61 -7.18
C THR A 32 4.40 -7.24 -8.00
N PRO A 33 3.19 -7.66 -7.58
CA PRO A 33 1.99 -7.33 -8.32
C PRO A 33 1.83 -5.81 -8.34
N ILE A 34 1.62 -5.24 -9.53
CA ILE A 34 1.23 -3.83 -9.66
C ILE A 34 -0.12 -3.68 -8.96
N ILE A 35 -0.14 -3.03 -7.81
CA ILE A 35 -1.36 -2.76 -7.08
C ILE A 35 -2.02 -1.55 -7.73
N THR A 36 -3.02 -1.79 -8.55
CA THR A 36 -3.90 -0.75 -9.07
C THR A 36 -5.15 -0.60 -8.17
N PRO A 37 -5.83 0.55 -8.19
CA PRO A 37 -7.13 0.70 -7.51
C PRO A 37 -8.13 -0.38 -7.94
N GLN A 38 -8.13 -0.73 -9.23
CA GLN A 38 -9.00 -1.76 -9.80
C GLN A 38 -8.70 -3.15 -9.23
N ASN A 39 -7.41 -3.47 -8.99
CA ASN A 39 -6.99 -4.72 -8.35
C ASN A 39 -7.45 -4.81 -6.87
N ARG A 40 -7.90 -3.70 -6.27
CA ARG A 40 -8.51 -3.65 -4.93
C ARG A 40 -10.03 -3.54 -4.94
N GLY A 41 -10.66 -3.68 -6.11
CA GLY A 41 -12.11 -3.57 -6.27
C GLY A 41 -12.64 -2.15 -6.32
N TRP A 42 -11.77 -1.15 -6.49
CA TRP A 42 -12.17 0.25 -6.59
C TRP A 42 -12.49 0.57 -8.05
N PHE A 43 -13.51 1.39 -8.28
CA PHE A 43 -13.89 1.74 -9.64
C PHE A 43 -12.82 2.66 -10.29
N PRO A 44 -12.74 2.70 -11.63
CA PRO A 44 -11.78 3.57 -12.32
C PRO A 44 -12.02 5.04 -11.99
N GLY A 45 -10.98 5.77 -11.58
CA GLY A 45 -11.10 7.18 -11.21
C GLY A 45 -11.55 7.42 -9.76
N PHE A 46 -11.65 6.37 -8.93
CA PHE A 46 -12.11 6.49 -7.54
C PHE A 46 -11.37 7.55 -6.75
N PHE A 47 -10.04 7.63 -6.84
CA PHE A 47 -9.26 8.56 -6.02
C PHE A 47 -9.40 10.00 -6.49
N GLU A 48 -9.45 10.18 -7.81
CA GLU A 48 -9.66 11.45 -8.48
C GLU A 48 -11.05 12.01 -8.14
N GLU A 49 -12.07 11.16 -8.08
CA GLU A 49 -13.43 11.54 -7.70
C GLU A 49 -13.58 11.76 -6.18
N VAL A 50 -13.12 10.83 -5.35
CA VAL A 50 -13.40 10.83 -3.91
C VAL A 50 -12.49 11.77 -3.13
N ILE A 51 -11.21 11.87 -3.49
CA ILE A 51 -10.27 12.81 -2.84
C ILE A 51 -10.32 14.16 -3.56
N GLY A 52 -10.30 14.15 -4.90
CA GLY A 52 -10.38 15.37 -5.69
C GLY A 52 -11.76 16.04 -5.66
N GLY A 53 -12.84 15.32 -5.35
CA GLY A 53 -14.18 15.90 -5.23
C GLY A 53 -14.35 16.91 -4.09
N TRP A 54 -13.40 16.98 -3.15
CA TRP A 54 -13.39 17.97 -2.07
C TRP A 54 -12.43 19.14 -2.36
N GLU A 55 -11.77 19.15 -3.52
CA GLU A 55 -10.89 20.24 -3.93
C GLU A 55 -11.73 21.51 -4.17
N GLY A 56 -11.51 22.53 -3.34
CA GLY A 56 -12.24 23.81 -3.40
C GLY A 56 -13.42 23.94 -2.45
N GLU A 57 -13.85 22.83 -1.83
CA GLU A 57 -14.88 22.87 -0.78
C GLU A 57 -14.27 23.32 0.56
N PRO A 58 -14.90 24.25 1.30
CA PRO A 58 -14.41 24.67 2.60
C PRO A 58 -14.53 23.52 3.61
N LEU A 59 -13.44 23.24 4.34
CA LEU A 59 -13.46 22.28 5.44
C LEU A 59 -14.29 22.86 6.61
N VAL A 60 -15.55 22.46 6.69
CA VAL A 60 -16.48 22.88 7.74
C VAL A 60 -16.76 21.72 8.67
N ARG A 61 -16.76 22.00 9.98
CA ARG A 61 -17.29 21.08 10.98
C ARG A 61 -18.76 21.39 11.19
N GLU A 62 -19.62 20.65 10.52
CA GLU A 62 -21.06 20.81 10.70
C GLU A 62 -21.49 20.52 12.14
N HIS A 63 -22.67 21.03 12.50
CA HIS A 63 -23.26 20.77 13.80
C HIS A 63 -23.49 19.26 13.94
N GLN A 64 -22.87 18.67 14.96
CA GLN A 64 -23.10 17.26 15.28
C GLN A 64 -24.53 17.09 15.78
N ALA A 65 -25.23 16.06 15.28
CA ALA A 65 -26.57 15.72 15.76
C ALA A 65 -26.56 15.43 17.27
N GLU A 66 -27.74 15.57 17.89
CA GLU A 66 -27.92 15.23 19.30
C GLU A 66 -27.53 13.77 19.58
N ALA A 67 -27.09 13.52 20.81
CA ALA A 67 -26.70 12.17 21.22
C ALA A 67 -27.90 11.21 21.10
N GLN A 68 -27.75 10.17 20.29
CA GLN A 68 -28.79 9.16 20.15
C GLN A 68 -28.63 8.09 21.23
N GLU A 69 -29.68 7.85 22.00
CA GLU A 69 -29.74 6.70 22.91
C GLU A 69 -29.95 5.42 22.09
N ARG A 70 -29.24 4.34 22.47
CA ARG A 70 -29.44 3.02 21.86
C ARG A 70 -30.53 2.29 22.63
N ASP A 71 -31.49 1.70 21.92
CA ASP A 71 -32.47 0.81 22.54
C ASP A 71 -31.78 -0.37 23.22
N PHE A 72 -32.24 -0.71 24.42
CA PHE A 72 -31.83 -1.97 25.06
C PHE A 72 -32.42 -3.13 24.26
N LEU A 73 -31.56 -4.07 23.86
CA LEU A 73 -32.00 -5.32 23.26
C LEU A 73 -32.81 -6.10 24.31
N LEU A 74 -34.08 -6.39 24.01
CA LEU A 74 -34.95 -7.29 24.79
C LEU A 74 -34.53 -8.76 24.61
#